data_AF-A0A8R2D4R3-F1
#
_entry.id   AF-A0A8R2D4R3-F1
#
_cell.length_a   1.000
_cell.length_b   1.000
_cell.length_c   1.000
_cell.angle_alpha   90.00
_cell.angle_beta   90.00
_cell.angle_gamma   90.00
#
_symmetry.space_group_name_H-M   'P 1'
#
loop_
_entity.id
_entity.type
_entity.pdbx_description
1 polymer ?
#
loop_
_entity_poly.entity_id
_entity_poly.type
_entity_poly.pdbx_seq_one_letter_code
_entity_poly.pdbx_strand_id
1 'polypeptide(L)'
;MFKNINNILCIFLMLNLIGYIYAGSQDTCKGQLGHAGFIVHDDNGKKKNGDKSFINTQIKTWKYPPNDLPYAYSAYDHLKNFIVQFKKKNKKMPMEYCESLDNK
;
A
#
# COMPACT_ATOMS: atom_id res chain seq x y z
N MET A 1 39.87 -14.00 6.32
CA MET A 1 39.01 -13.76 5.14
C MET A 1 37.58 -13.29 5.49
N PHE A 2 37.26 -13.08 6.78
CA PHE A 2 35.95 -12.61 7.26
C PHE A 2 35.70 -11.10 7.10
N LYS A 3 36.75 -10.27 6.94
CA LYS A 3 36.62 -8.80 6.80
C LYS A 3 35.88 -8.37 5.53
N ASN A 4 36.04 -9.08 4.41
CA ASN A 4 35.39 -8.73 3.16
C ASN A 4 33.91 -9.16 3.11
N ILE A 5 33.53 -10.22 3.81
CA ILE A 5 32.13 -10.69 3.89
C ILE A 5 31.27 -9.67 4.66
N ASN A 6 31.79 -9.12 5.76
CA ASN A 6 31.08 -8.09 6.53
C ASN A 6 30.82 -6.82 5.71
N ASN A 7 31.78 -6.42 4.87
CA ASN A 7 31.63 -5.21 4.06
C ASN A 7 30.57 -5.40 2.95
N ILE A 8 30.55 -6.57 2.31
CA ILE A 8 29.54 -6.92 1.29
C ILE A 8 28.14 -6.97 1.92
N LEU A 9 27.98 -7.59 3.09
CA LEU A 9 26.71 -7.62 3.83
C LEU A 9 26.24 -6.21 4.23
N CYS A 10 27.14 -5.34 4.70
CA CYS A 10 26.80 -3.95 5.01
C CYS A 10 26.33 -3.17 3.76
N ILE A 11 26.97 -3.36 2.61
CA ILE A 11 26.57 -2.71 1.36
C ILE A 11 25.18 -3.21 0.92
N PHE A 12 24.91 -4.51 1.01
CA PHE A 12 23.58 -5.06 0.71
C PHE A 12 22.50 -4.54 1.66
N LEU A 13 22.79 -4.40 2.96
CA LEU A 13 21.85 -3.82 3.93
C LEU A 13 21.57 -2.33 3.64
N MET A 14 22.61 -1.56 3.33
CA MET A 14 22.48 -0.15 2.93
C MET A 14 21.65 0.02 1.65
N LEU A 15 21.85 -0.82 0.64
CA LEU A 15 21.09 -0.76 -0.62
C LEU A 15 19.61 -1.11 -0.45
N ASN A 16 19.29 -2.10 0.39
CA ASN A 16 17.90 -2.42 0.73
C ASN A 16 17.22 -1.31 1.54
N LEU A 17 17.96 -0.64 2.43
CA LEU A 17 17.48 0.53 3.16
C LEU A 17 17.23 1.72 2.22
N ILE A 18 18.13 2.00 1.27
CA ILE A 18 17.94 3.08 0.28
C ILE A 18 16.70 2.79 -0.58
N GLY A 19 16.49 1.54 -1.02
CA GLY A 19 15.29 1.16 -1.77
C GLY A 19 13.99 1.31 -0.97
N TYR A 20 14.02 1.07 0.34
CA TYR A 20 12.89 1.31 1.25
C TYR A 20 12.63 2.81 1.48
N ILE A 21 13.69 3.62 1.51
CA ILE A 21 13.60 5.08 1.69
C ILE A 21 13.17 5.78 0.37
N TYR A 22 13.47 5.21 -0.79
CA TYR A 22 13.16 5.79 -2.11
C TYR A 22 11.81 5.38 -2.71
N ALA A 23 11.07 4.46 -2.09
CA ALA A 23 9.70 4.19 -2.50
C ALA A 23 8.82 5.38 -2.12
N GLY A 24 8.50 6.23 -3.10
CA GLY A 24 7.65 7.42 -2.89
C GLY A 24 6.34 7.06 -2.20
N SER A 25 5.76 8.03 -1.50
CA SER A 25 4.48 7.89 -0.78
C SER A 25 3.39 7.26 -1.66
N GLN A 26 3.36 7.64 -2.95
CA GLN A 26 2.45 7.07 -3.93
C GLN A 26 2.74 5.60 -4.29
N ASP A 27 3.99 5.19 -4.47
CA ASP A 27 4.33 3.80 -4.83
C ASP A 27 4.11 2.85 -3.66
N THR A 28 4.47 3.27 -2.46
CA THR A 28 4.17 2.55 -1.22
C THR A 28 2.67 2.43 -1.02
N CYS A 29 1.91 3.51 -1.26
CA CYS A 29 0.45 3.48 -1.24
C CYS A 29 -0.12 2.47 -2.27
N LYS A 30 0.30 2.55 -3.54
CA LYS A 30 -0.15 1.64 -4.60
C LYS A 30 0.19 0.19 -4.27
N GLY A 31 1.35 -0.08 -3.66
CA GLY A 31 1.74 -1.41 -3.21
C GLY A 31 0.83 -1.95 -2.11
N GLN A 32 0.60 -1.18 -1.06
CA GLN A 32 -0.28 -1.58 0.05
C GLN A 32 -1.73 -1.81 -0.39
N LEU A 33 -2.28 -0.91 -1.22
CA LEU A 33 -3.65 -1.05 -1.73
C LEU A 33 -3.76 -2.17 -2.79
N GLY A 34 -2.71 -2.43 -3.56
CA GLY A 34 -2.63 -3.56 -4.48
C GLY A 34 -2.64 -4.90 -3.76
N HIS A 35 -1.87 -5.03 -2.68
CA HIS A 35 -1.83 -6.26 -1.87
C HIS A 35 -3.18 -6.53 -1.16
N ALA A 36 -3.95 -5.50 -0.85
CA ALA A 36 -5.32 -5.63 -0.35
C ALA A 36 -6.35 -5.97 -1.46
N GLY A 37 -5.95 -6.00 -2.74
CA GLY A 37 -6.83 -6.26 -3.87
C GLY A 37 -7.67 -5.05 -4.33
N PHE A 38 -7.37 -3.85 -3.82
CA PHE A 38 -8.08 -2.62 -4.20
C PHE A 38 -7.53 -1.99 -5.49
N ILE A 39 -6.30 -2.32 -5.86
CA ILE A 39 -5.69 -1.99 -7.14
C ILE A 39 -5.38 -3.31 -7.84
N VAL A 40 -5.82 -3.42 -9.09
CA VAL A 40 -5.66 -4.63 -9.92
C VAL A 40 -4.88 -4.28 -11.18
N HIS A 41 -4.33 -5.29 -11.84
CA HIS A 41 -3.73 -5.12 -13.17
C HIS A 41 -4.79 -5.37 -14.25
N ASP A 42 -4.77 -4.57 -15.32
CA ASP A 42 -5.51 -4.86 -16.54
C ASP A 42 -4.80 -5.92 -17.39
N ASP A 43 -5.41 -6.29 -18.52
CA ASP A 43 -4.86 -7.29 -19.44
C ASP A 43 -3.51 -6.86 -20.07
N ASN A 44 -3.18 -5.57 -19.99
CA ASN A 44 -1.92 -4.99 -20.44
C ASN A 44 -0.90 -4.85 -19.29
N GLY A 45 -1.20 -5.38 -18.10
CA GLY A 45 -0.36 -5.28 -16.92
C GLY A 45 -0.34 -3.90 -16.25
N LYS A 46 -1.20 -2.95 -16.68
CA LYS A 46 -1.30 -1.61 -16.07
C LYS A 46 -2.15 -1.64 -14.81
N LYS A 47 -1.71 -0.93 -13.77
CA LYS A 47 -2.46 -0.78 -12.52
C LYS A 47 -3.71 0.07 -12.76
N LYS A 48 -4.86 -0.43 -12.32
CA LYS A 48 -6.16 0.26 -12.32
C LYS A 48 -6.89 0.05 -11.00
N ASN A 49 -7.88 0.89 -10.72
CA ASN A 49 -8.77 0.69 -9.59
C ASN A 49 -9.53 -0.63 -9.71
N GLY A 50 -9.66 -1.33 -8.59
CA GLY A 50 -10.64 -2.41 -8.45
C GLY A 50 -12.07 -1.85 -8.54
N ASP A 51 -13.02 -2.76 -8.75
CA ASP A 51 -14.43 -2.38 -8.81
C ASP A 51 -14.90 -1.73 -7.50
N LYS A 52 -15.67 -0.65 -7.61
CA LYS A 52 -16.11 0.14 -6.44
C LYS A 52 -17.08 -0.64 -5.55
N SER A 53 -17.93 -1.48 -6.13
CA SER A 53 -18.83 -2.35 -5.38
C SER A 53 -18.04 -3.42 -4.63
N PHE A 54 -17.03 -4.01 -5.28
CA PHE A 54 -16.09 -4.93 -4.67
C PHE A 54 -15.36 -4.30 -3.49
N ILE A 55 -14.73 -3.13 -3.68
CA ILE A 55 -14.02 -2.40 -2.62
C ILE A 55 -14.95 -2.11 -1.44
N ASN A 56 -16.15 -1.60 -1.71
CA ASN A 56 -17.16 -1.37 -0.67
C ASN A 56 -17.53 -2.65 0.08
N THR A 57 -17.71 -3.74 -0.64
CA THR A 57 -18.09 -5.04 -0.06
C THR A 57 -16.97 -5.56 0.81
N GLN A 58 -15.72 -5.53 0.32
CA GLN A 58 -14.55 -6.00 1.06
C GLN A 58 -14.29 -5.18 2.32
N ILE A 59 -14.40 -3.85 2.25
CA ILE A 59 -14.27 -2.98 3.44
C ILE A 59 -15.40 -3.25 4.45
N LYS A 60 -16.61 -3.60 3.99
CA LYS A 60 -17.75 -3.96 4.86
C LYS A 60 -17.63 -5.36 5.45
N THR A 61 -17.00 -6.31 4.75
CA THR A 61 -16.82 -7.68 5.23
C THR A 61 -15.70 -7.81 6.25
N TRP A 62 -14.77 -6.86 6.30
CA TRP A 62 -13.82 -6.73 7.40
C TRP A 62 -14.55 -6.37 8.70
N LYS A 63 -14.91 -7.42 9.45
CA LYS A 63 -15.57 -7.36 10.75
C LYS A 63 -14.54 -7.57 11.87
N TYR A 64 -14.42 -6.60 12.77
CA TYR A 64 -13.79 -6.61 14.11
C TYR A 64 -12.33 -6.12 14.27
N PRO A 65 -12.07 -5.23 15.27
CA PRO A 65 -13.00 -4.28 15.91
C PRO A 65 -13.49 -3.22 14.90
N PRO A 66 -14.44 -2.32 15.25
CA PRO A 66 -14.96 -1.38 14.27
C PRO A 66 -13.81 -0.47 13.86
N ASN A 67 -13.33 -0.64 12.63
CA ASN A 67 -12.29 0.15 11.96
C ASN A 67 -10.90 -0.44 11.84
N ASP A 68 -10.63 -1.67 12.29
CA ASP A 68 -9.32 -2.26 12.04
C ASP A 68 -9.29 -3.16 10.81
N LEU A 69 -8.16 -3.04 10.13
CA LEU A 69 -7.71 -3.91 9.06
C LEU A 69 -7.46 -5.32 9.60
N PRO A 70 -7.63 -6.37 8.76
CA PRO A 70 -7.08 -7.70 9.05
C PRO A 70 -5.63 -7.61 9.54
N TYR A 71 -5.22 -8.50 10.46
CA TYR A 71 -3.88 -8.47 11.06
C TYR A 71 -2.74 -8.45 10.02
N ALA A 72 -2.94 -9.14 8.89
CA ALA A 72 -2.02 -9.17 7.75
C ALA A 72 -1.71 -7.77 7.15
N TYR A 73 -2.58 -6.80 7.42
CA TYR A 73 -2.49 -5.43 6.93
C TYR A 73 -2.30 -4.41 8.07
N SER A 74 -2.00 -4.87 9.29
CA SER A 74 -1.84 -3.99 10.46
C SER A 74 -0.73 -2.96 10.31
N ALA A 75 0.31 -3.30 9.52
CA ALA A 75 1.45 -2.42 9.21
C ALA A 75 1.21 -1.50 7.99
N TYR A 76 0.03 -1.52 7.36
CA TYR A 76 -0.20 -0.79 6.10
C TYR A 76 -0.86 0.56 6.35
N ASP A 77 -0.06 1.56 6.72
CA ASP A 77 -0.52 2.90 7.08
C ASP A 77 -1.32 3.59 5.96
N HIS A 78 -0.90 3.48 4.69
CA HIS A 78 -1.62 4.10 3.58
C HIS A 78 -2.98 3.43 3.34
N LEU A 79 -3.03 2.09 3.48
CA LEU A 79 -4.28 1.33 3.38
C LEU A 79 -5.24 1.70 4.52
N LYS A 80 -4.72 1.82 5.75
CA LYS A 80 -5.50 2.24 6.93
C LYS A 80 -6.11 3.62 6.71
N ASN A 81 -5.27 4.58 6.30
CA ASN A 81 -5.70 5.94 6.03
C ASN A 81 -6.71 6.02 4.88
N PHE A 82 -6.51 5.24 3.82
CA PHE A 82 -7.46 5.13 2.71
C PHE A 82 -8.85 4.69 3.21
N ILE A 83 -8.94 3.61 3.99
CA ILE A 83 -10.22 3.09 4.48
C ILE A 83 -10.95 4.12 5.35
N VAL A 84 -10.21 4.81 6.23
CA VAL A 84 -10.77 5.88 7.07
C VAL A 84 -11.36 6.99 6.20
N GLN A 85 -10.62 7.44 5.17
CA GLN A 85 -11.09 8.47 4.24
C GLN A 85 -12.30 8.01 3.42
N PHE A 86 -12.23 6.78 2.90
CA PHE A 86 -13.28 6.19 2.07
C PHE A 86 -14.60 6.05 2.82
N LYS A 87 -14.55 5.68 4.12
CA LYS A 87 -15.72 5.63 5.01
C LYS A 87 -16.31 7.01 5.31
N LYS A 88 -15.47 8.06 5.44
CA LYS A 88 -15.88 9.43 5.78
C LYS A 88 -16.58 10.22 4.65
N LYS A 89 -17.09 9.53 3.61
CA LYS A 89 -17.68 10.09 2.37
C LYS A 89 -16.68 10.69 1.37
N ASN A 90 -15.36 10.62 1.63
CA ASN A 90 -14.36 10.96 0.63
C ASN A 90 -14.18 9.75 -0.31
N LYS A 91 -15.06 9.63 -1.31
CA LYS A 91 -15.16 8.44 -2.19
C LYS A 91 -14.07 8.38 -3.27
N LYS A 92 -12.88 8.95 -3.01
CA LYS A 92 -11.73 8.81 -3.91
C LYS A 92 -11.45 7.33 -4.10
N MET A 93 -11.27 6.94 -5.35
CA MET A 93 -10.85 5.57 -5.67
C MET A 93 -9.39 5.36 -5.25
N PRO A 94 -8.94 4.11 -5.02
CA PRO A 94 -7.59 3.78 -4.56
C PRO A 94 -6.44 4.53 -5.26
N MET A 95 -6.43 4.56 -6.59
CA MET A 95 -5.41 5.25 -7.40
C MET A 95 -5.44 6.76 -7.18
N GLU A 96 -6.64 7.37 -7.19
CA GLU A 96 -6.84 8.81 -6.97
C GLU A 96 -6.41 9.22 -5.55
N TYR A 97 -6.62 8.34 -4.58
CA TYR A 97 -6.15 8.55 -3.22
C TYR A 97 -4.61 8.58 -3.19
N CYS A 98 -3.94 7.58 -3.77
CA CYS A 98 -2.48 7.52 -3.80
C CYS A 98 -1.86 8.69 -4.59
N GLU A 99 -2.44 9.08 -5.72
CA GLU A 99 -2.03 10.26 -6.51
C GLU A 99 -2.18 11.59 -5.76
N SER A 100 -3.08 11.65 -4.78
CA SER A 100 -3.27 12.86 -3.97
C SER A 100 -2.30 12.99 -2.80
N LEU A 101 -1.44 12.00 -2.56
CA LEU A 101 -0.46 12.03 -1.47
C LEU A 101 0.78 12.88 -1.79
N ASP A 102 1.15 13.00 -3.06
CA ASP A 102 2.31 13.80 -3.50
C ASP A 102 1.93 15.26 -3.83
N ASN A 103 0.64 15.59 -3.86
CA ASN A 103 0.12 16.95 -4.10
C ASN A 103 -0.14 17.73 -2.80
N LYS A 104 0.51 17.35 -1.69
CA LYS A 104 0.42 17.98 -0.37
C LYS A 104 1.80 18.36 0.11
#